data_AF-A0A814UYS6-F1
#
_entry.id   AF-A0A814UYS6-F1
#
_cell.length_a   1.000
_cell.length_b   1.000
_cell.length_c   1.000
_cell.angle_alpha   90.00
_cell.angle_beta   90.00
_cell.angle_gamma   90.00
#
_symmetry.space_group_name_H-M   'P 1'
#
loop_
_entity.id
_entity.type
_entity.pdbx_description
1 polymer ?
#
loop_
_entity_poly.entity_id
_entity_poly.type
_entity_poly.pdbx_seq_one_letter_code
_entity_poly.pdbx_strand_id
1 'polypeptide(L)'
;MSTTKYYRYENSHCTVTARADLQDIILNIKGDHCHPPEPEQIQIRTFKQVVKARAISESIPIPQIYGKEAARIDLSTFSIAVLPSQRQLS
;
A
#
# COMPACT_ATOMS: atom_id res chain seq x y z
N MET A 1 16.21 -17.00 -18.42
CA MET A 1 16.75 -15.75 -17.82
C MET A 1 15.85 -15.38 -16.66
N SER A 2 16.33 -15.46 -15.41
CA SER A 2 15.51 -15.11 -14.24
C SER A 2 15.46 -13.60 -14.08
N THR A 3 14.41 -12.98 -14.64
CA THR A 3 14.13 -11.55 -14.48
C THR A 3 13.92 -11.25 -13.00
N THR A 4 14.63 -10.26 -12.46
CA THR A 4 14.53 -9.90 -11.03
C THR A 4 14.01 -8.49 -10.86
N LYS A 5 13.17 -8.26 -9.86
CA LYS A 5 12.68 -6.94 -9.45
C LYS A 5 13.58 -6.36 -8.36
N TYR A 6 13.78 -5.05 -8.41
CA TYR A 6 14.55 -4.30 -7.42
C TYR A 6 13.65 -3.26 -6.77
N TYR A 7 13.73 -3.20 -5.44
CA TYR A 7 12.96 -2.32 -4.59
C TYR A 7 13.91 -1.45 -3.79
N ARG A 8 13.50 -0.19 -3.59
CA ARG A 8 14.14 0.74 -2.67
C ARG A 8 13.08 1.25 -1.72
N TYR A 9 13.44 1.40 -0.45
CA TYR A 9 12.54 1.99 0.52
C TYR A 9 12.25 3.47 0.17
N GLU A 10 11.00 3.90 0.32
CA GLU A 10 10.51 5.20 -0.18
C GLU A 10 10.94 6.40 0.70
N ASN A 11 11.61 6.16 1.84
CA ASN A 11 12.12 7.23 2.72
C ASN A 11 13.50 7.72 2.25
N SER A 12 13.64 9.03 2.06
CA SER A 12 14.87 9.71 1.61
C SER A 12 16.09 9.43 2.50
N HIS A 13 15.88 9.12 3.78
CA HIS A 13 16.94 8.84 4.75
C HIS A 13 17.25 7.35 4.93
N CYS A 14 16.51 6.46 4.24
CA CYS A 14 16.73 5.03 4.29
C CYS A 14 17.38 4.54 2.98
N THR A 15 18.45 3.76 3.10
CA THR A 15 19.20 3.22 1.96
C THR A 15 18.93 1.74 1.72
N VAL A 16 17.95 1.16 2.42
CA VAL A 16 17.61 -0.25 2.29
C VAL A 16 17.08 -0.54 0.88
N THR A 17 17.63 -1.60 0.29
CA THR A 17 17.20 -2.12 -1.01
C THR A 17 16.84 -3.58 -0.88
N ALA A 18 15.83 -4.02 -1.61
CA ALA A 18 15.42 -5.41 -1.66
C ALA A 18 15.41 -5.90 -3.11
N ARG A 19 15.74 -7.18 -3.28
CA ARG A 19 15.69 -7.90 -4.55
C ARG A 19 14.63 -8.98 -4.41
N ALA A 20 13.68 -9.04 -5.33
CA ALA A 20 12.64 -10.06 -5.35
C ALA A 20 12.50 -10.70 -6.73
N ASP A 21 11.96 -11.90 -6.80
CA ASP A 21 11.61 -12.53 -8.07
C ASP A 21 10.37 -11.87 -8.72
N LEU A 22 9.87 -12.46 -9.80
CA LEU A 22 8.69 -11.93 -10.49
C LEU A 22 7.39 -12.10 -9.68
N GLN A 23 7.37 -13.07 -8.75
CA GLN A 23 6.28 -13.38 -7.84
C GLN A 23 6.35 -12.58 -6.53
N ASP A 24 7.27 -11.61 -6.45
CA ASP A 24 7.51 -10.77 -5.27
C ASP A 24 8.01 -11.52 -4.03
N ILE A 25 8.61 -12.71 -4.22
CA ILE A 25 9.33 -13.41 -3.17
C ILE A 25 10.68 -12.72 -2.97
N ILE A 26 10.90 -12.20 -1.76
CA ILE A 26 12.15 -11.51 -1.42
C ILE A 26 13.30 -12.52 -1.46
N LEU A 27 14.26 -12.26 -2.36
CA LEU A 27 15.47 -13.05 -2.54
C LEU A 27 16.60 -12.53 -1.65
N ASN A 28 16.69 -11.22 -1.47
CA ASN A 28 17.73 -10.58 -0.67
C ASN A 28 17.32 -9.17 -0.22
N ILE A 29 17.78 -8.75 0.96
CA ILE A 29 17.65 -7.39 1.49
C ILE A 29 19.06 -6.90 1.83
N LYS A 30 19.40 -5.69 1.41
CA LYS A 30 20.68 -5.04 1.70
C LYS A 30 20.47 -3.77 2.53
N GLY A 31 21.26 -3.66 3.60
CA GLY A 31 21.23 -2.54 4.54
C GLY A 31 20.22 -2.74 5.66
N ASP A 32 20.29 -1.84 6.64
CA ASP A 32 19.41 -1.83 7.80
C ASP A 32 18.53 -0.58 7.79
N HIS A 33 17.28 -0.72 8.22
CA HIS A 33 16.39 0.42 8.38
C HIS A 33 16.87 1.28 9.56
N CYS A 34 16.96 2.59 9.33
CA CYS A 34 17.30 3.58 10.36
C CYS A 34 16.07 4.08 11.15
N HIS A 35 14.91 3.46 10.95
CA HIS A 35 13.63 3.87 11.53
C HIS A 35 12.76 2.62 11.79
N PRO A 36 11.80 2.69 12.71
CA PRO A 36 10.82 1.63 12.88
C PRO A 36 9.89 1.53 11.64
N PRO A 37 9.17 0.42 11.48
CA PRO A 37 8.10 0.32 10.48
C PRO A 37 7.05 1.42 10.70
N GLU A 38 6.48 1.91 9.59
CA GLU A 38 5.44 2.95 9.59
C GLU A 38 4.06 2.28 9.41
N PRO A 39 3.39 1.83 10.49
CA PRO A 39 2.19 1.00 10.39
C PRO A 39 1.04 1.68 9.64
N GLU A 40 0.89 2.99 9.80
CA GLU A 40 -0.17 3.78 9.16
C GLU A 40 0.02 3.84 7.65
N GLN A 41 1.27 4.01 7.18
CA GLN A 41 1.57 4.00 5.74
C GLN A 41 1.31 2.61 5.14
N ILE A 42 1.62 1.54 5.87
CA ILE A 42 1.31 0.17 5.46
C ILE A 42 -0.21 0.00 5.35
N GLN A 43 -0.98 0.42 6.37
CA GLN A 43 -2.44 0.34 6.35
C GLN A 43 -3.05 1.11 5.17
N ILE A 44 -2.60 2.34 4.91
CA ILE A 44 -3.08 3.15 3.77
C ILE A 44 -2.77 2.46 2.44
N ARG A 45 -1.55 1.90 2.28
CA ARG A 45 -1.18 1.18 1.05
C ARG A 45 -2.01 -0.08 0.86
N THR A 46 -2.18 -0.88 1.90
CA THR A 46 -3.02 -2.09 1.87
C THR A 46 -4.46 -1.75 1.53
N PHE A 47 -5.02 -0.71 2.16
CA PHE A 47 -6.37 -0.22 1.87
C PHE A 47 -6.52 0.16 0.39
N LYS A 48 -5.58 0.94 -0.16
CA LYS A 48 -5.59 1.33 -1.57
C LYS A 48 -5.51 0.13 -2.52
N GLN A 49 -4.70 -0.88 -2.18
CA GLN A 49 -4.61 -2.11 -2.97
C GLN A 49 -5.91 -2.90 -2.98
N VAL A 50 -6.58 -3.03 -1.83
CA VAL A 50 -7.89 -3.70 -1.73
C VAL A 50 -8.94 -2.95 -2.55
N VAL A 51 -9.04 -1.63 -2.39
CA VAL A 51 -9.98 -0.82 -3.18
C VAL A 51 -9.71 -0.96 -4.68
N LYS A 52 -8.44 -0.92 -5.10
CA LYS A 52 -8.06 -1.11 -6.50
C LYS A 52 -8.42 -2.49 -7.03
N ALA A 53 -8.16 -3.54 -6.26
CA ALA A 53 -8.49 -4.91 -6.64
C ALA A 53 -10.01 -5.06 -6.82
N ARG A 54 -10.79 -4.56 -5.87
CA ARG A 54 -12.26 -4.60 -5.93
C ARG A 54 -12.82 -3.75 -7.06
N ALA A 55 -12.24 -2.58 -7.35
CA ALA A 55 -12.65 -1.73 -8.45
C ALA A 55 -12.43 -2.38 -9.83
N ILE A 56 -11.48 -3.31 -9.94
CA ILE A 56 -11.24 -4.08 -11.18
C ILE A 56 -12.21 -5.25 -11.28
N SER A 57 -12.51 -5.94 -10.17
CA SER A 57 -13.33 -7.16 -10.18
C SER A 57 -14.83 -6.90 -10.08
N GLU A 58 -15.24 -5.81 -9.44
CA GLU A 58 -16.64 -5.52 -9.14
C GLU A 58 -17.17 -4.36 -10.01
N SER A 59 -18.40 -4.49 -10.51
CA SER A 59 -19.08 -3.43 -11.28
C SER A 59 -19.69 -2.33 -10.41
N ILE A 60 -19.26 -2.19 -9.15
CA ILE A 60 -19.81 -1.22 -8.20
C ILE A 60 -19.00 0.08 -8.30
N PRO A 61 -19.62 1.28 -8.20
CA PRO A 61 -18.88 2.54 -8.22
C PRO A 61 -17.80 2.61 -7.15
N ILE A 62 -16.63 3.14 -7.51
CA ILE A 62 -15.46 3.29 -6.61
C ILE A 62 -15.82 3.99 -5.29
N PRO A 63 -16.64 5.07 -5.24
CA PRO A 63 -17.02 5.70 -3.98
C PRO A 63 -17.77 4.77 -3.01
N GLN A 64 -18.51 3.79 -3.52
CA GLN A 64 -19.21 2.81 -2.70
C GLN A 64 -18.28 1.71 -2.18
N ILE A 65 -17.33 1.26 -3.00
CA ILE A 65 -16.26 0.33 -2.57
C ILE A 65 -15.47 0.97 -1.45
N TYR A 66 -15.12 2.25 -1.60
CA TYR A 66 -14.39 3.03 -0.61
C TYR A 66 -15.13 3.08 0.73
N GLY A 67 -16.42 3.43 0.72
CA GLY A 67 -17.24 3.49 1.94
C GLY A 67 -17.36 2.12 2.63
N LYS A 68 -17.50 1.04 1.86
CA LYS A 68 -17.56 -0.33 2.40
C LYS A 68 -16.25 -0.76 3.04
N GLU A 69 -15.11 -0.47 2.41
CA GLU A 69 -13.79 -0.84 2.95
C GLU A 69 -13.38 0.05 4.13
N ALA A 70 -13.70 1.35 4.09
CA ALA A 70 -13.44 2.25 5.20
C ALA A 70 -14.26 1.90 6.45
N ALA A 71 -15.45 1.31 6.27
CA ALA A 71 -16.27 0.82 7.39
C ALA A 71 -15.80 -0.54 7.95
N ARG A 72 -15.02 -1.31 7.18
CA ARG A 72 -14.52 -2.64 7.59
C ARG A 72 -13.21 -2.56 8.35
N ILE A 73 -12.38 -1.59 8.03
CA ILE A 73 -11.05 -1.43 8.61
C ILE A 73 -11.14 -0.37 9.68
N ASP A 74 -10.70 -0.71 10.90
CA ASP A 74 -10.53 0.25 11.98
C ASP A 74 -9.26 1.08 11.72
N LEU A 75 -9.38 2.01 10.77
CA LEU A 75 -8.30 2.90 10.37
C LEU A 75 -8.08 3.93 11.48
N SER A 76 -6.81 4.22 11.79
CA SER A 76 -6.49 5.31 12.70
C SER A 76 -7.04 6.64 12.17
N THR A 77 -7.37 7.57 13.07
CA THR A 77 -7.86 8.91 12.69
C THR A 77 -6.91 9.61 11.71
N PHE A 78 -5.60 9.41 11.88
CA PHE A 78 -4.58 9.91 10.96
C PHE A 78 -4.69 9.28 9.57
N SER A 79 -4.84 7.96 9.51
CA SER A 79 -5.01 7.24 8.24
C SER A 79 -6.25 7.70 7.48
N ILE A 80 -7.38 7.91 8.18
CA ILE A 80 -8.62 8.44 7.59
C ILE A 80 -8.41 9.84 7.03
N ALA A 81 -7.65 10.71 7.69
CA ALA A 81 -7.41 12.08 7.23
C ALA A 81 -6.60 12.16 5.93
N VAL A 82 -5.75 11.16 5.65
CA VAL A 82 -4.92 11.10 4.43
C VAL A 82 -5.67 10.50 3.23
N LEU A 83 -6.78 9.82 3.50
CA LEU A 83 -7.62 9.21 2.48
C LEU A 83 -8.44 10.28 1.72
N PRO A 84 -8.54 10.22 0.38
CA PRO A 84 -9.39 11.12 -0.38
C PRO A 84 -10.85 11.04 0.10
N SER A 85 -11.47 12.20 0.31
CA SER A 85 -12.86 12.29 0.70
C SER A 85 -13.78 11.81 -0.43
N GLN A 86 -14.97 11.28 -0.11
CA GLN A 86 -15.92 10.79 -1.13
C GLN A 86 -16.25 11.84 -2.22
N ARG A 87 -16.21 13.13 -1.88
CA ARG A 87 -16.43 14.25 -2.83
C ARG A 87 -15.33 14.39 -3.88
N GLN A 88 -14.14 13.85 -3.62
CA GLN A 88 -13.01 13.86 -4.55
C GLN A 88 -12.99 12.63 -5.47
N LEU A 89 -13.86 11.65 -5.22
CA LEU A 89 -13.95 10.40 -5.97
C LEU A 89 -15.21 10.35 -6.88
N SER A 90 -16.06 11.38 -6.83
CA SER A 90 -17.31 11.52 -7.60
C SER A 90 -17.10 12.29 -8.91
#